data_AF-A0A2P2K8N0-F1
#
_entry.id   AF-A0A2P2K8N0-F1
#
_cell.length_a   1.000
_cell.length_b   1.000
_cell.length_c   1.000
_cell.angle_alpha   90.00
_cell.angle_beta   90.00
_cell.angle_gamma   90.00
#
_symmetry.space_group_name_H-M   'P 1'
#
loop_
_entity.id
_entity.type
_entity.pdbx_description
1 polymer ?
#
loop_
_entity_poly.entity_id
_entity_poly.type
_entity_poly.pdbx_seq_one_letter_code
_entity_poly.pdbx_strand_id
1 'polypeptide(L)'
;MGGAISIASSVLVPQVDAVAAFYGIPSSKLADSAQAKAPVQAHFGELDHFVGFSDVTAAKALEEKLKASGVPHEVHIYQGNGHSFLNRSPDGMKRRNSMGMTDDDEAAVELAWSRFRSWMTHYLYGLPASNL
;
A
#
# COMPACT_ATOMS: atom_id res chain seq x y z
N MET A 1 -6.68 6.43 4.86
CA MET A 1 -6.80 7.62 3.97
C MET A 1 -5.52 7.93 3.22
N GLY A 2 -4.35 8.06 3.88
CA GLY A 2 -3.08 8.39 3.22
C GLY A 2 -2.77 7.54 1.98
N GLY A 3 -2.87 6.20 2.08
CA GLY A 3 -2.62 5.30 0.93
C GLY A 3 -3.48 5.59 -0.30
N ALA A 4 -4.75 5.93 -0.11
CA ALA A 4 -5.65 6.25 -1.22
C ALA A 4 -5.22 7.53 -1.95
N ILE A 5 -4.78 8.54 -1.20
CA ILE A 5 -4.26 9.80 -1.75
C ILE A 5 -2.94 9.53 -2.47
N SER A 6 -2.04 8.72 -1.89
CA SER A 6 -0.79 8.32 -2.53
C SER A 6 -1.02 7.67 -3.90
N ILE A 7 -1.94 6.69 -4.00
CA ILE A 7 -2.30 6.07 -5.28
C ILE A 7 -2.90 7.11 -6.24
N ALA A 8 -3.78 7.98 -5.77
CA ALA A 8 -4.35 9.03 -6.61
C ALA A 8 -3.26 9.96 -7.19
N SER A 9 -2.22 10.26 -6.41
CA SER A 9 -1.08 11.06 -6.86
C SER A 9 -0.33 10.42 -8.03
N SER A 10 -0.24 9.08 -8.11
CA SER A 10 0.38 8.38 -9.26
C SER A 10 -0.32 8.65 -10.59
N VAL A 11 -1.60 9.04 -10.55
CA VAL A 11 -2.43 9.35 -11.73
C VAL A 11 -2.43 10.85 -12.01
N LEU A 12 -2.64 11.64 -10.95
CA LEU A 12 -3.00 13.04 -11.02
C LEU A 12 -1.81 14.00 -10.94
N VAL A 13 -0.66 13.57 -10.42
CA VAL A 13 0.50 14.45 -10.18
C VAL A 13 1.68 13.99 -11.05
N PRO A 14 1.93 14.63 -12.20
CA PRO A 14 2.99 14.23 -13.13
C PRO A 14 4.42 14.26 -12.56
N GLN A 15 4.64 15.01 -11.48
CA GLN A 15 5.95 15.19 -10.85
C GLN A 15 6.29 14.12 -9.79
N VAL A 16 5.41 13.13 -9.57
CA VAL A 16 5.68 12.06 -8.62
C VAL A 16 6.51 10.96 -9.28
N ASP A 17 7.69 10.70 -8.72
CA ASP A 17 8.62 9.70 -9.25
C ASP A 17 8.26 8.26 -8.86
N ALA A 18 7.66 8.07 -7.68
CA ALA A 18 7.18 6.78 -7.19
C ALA A 18 6.15 6.93 -6.06
N VAL A 19 5.31 5.91 -5.91
CA VAL A 19 4.28 5.85 -4.88
C VAL A 19 4.44 4.59 -4.04
N ALA A 20 4.31 4.75 -2.72
CA ALA A 20 4.05 3.68 -1.78
C ALA A 20 2.78 3.98 -0.98
N ALA A 21 1.84 3.03 -0.96
CA ALA A 21 0.54 3.19 -0.35
C ALA A 21 0.29 2.12 0.71
N PHE A 22 -0.23 2.54 1.87
CA PHE A 22 -0.58 1.64 2.95
C PHE A 22 -2.08 1.72 3.22
N TYR A 23 -2.75 0.57 3.11
CA TYR A 23 -4.15 0.33 3.49
C TYR A 23 -5.12 1.44 3.05
N GLY A 24 -5.21 1.65 1.73
CA GLY A 24 -6.24 2.50 1.14
C GLY A 24 -6.13 2.65 -0.35
N ILE A 25 -7.29 2.64 -1.02
CA ILE A 25 -7.44 2.74 -2.48
C ILE A 25 -8.40 3.90 -2.78
N PRO A 26 -8.07 4.80 -3.73
CA PRO A 26 -8.99 5.86 -4.09
C PRO A 26 -10.19 5.31 -4.85
N SER A 27 -11.32 5.99 -4.76
CA SER A 27 -12.43 5.71 -5.69
C SER A 27 -11.99 6.02 -7.13
N SER A 28 -12.48 5.27 -8.11
CA SER A 28 -12.21 5.52 -9.54
C SER A 28 -12.70 6.90 -10.01
N LYS A 29 -13.67 7.51 -9.30
CA LYS A 29 -14.12 8.87 -9.56
C LYS A 29 -13.06 9.92 -9.22
N LEU A 30 -12.24 9.65 -8.21
CA LEU A 30 -11.13 10.53 -7.83
C LEU A 30 -9.93 10.28 -8.73
N ALA A 31 -9.51 9.02 -8.86
CA ALA A 31 -8.40 8.63 -9.71
C ALA A 31 -8.56 7.16 -10.12
N ASP A 32 -8.54 6.90 -11.43
CA ASP A 32 -8.53 5.53 -11.93
C ASP A 32 -7.09 5.02 -12.01
N SER A 33 -6.74 4.05 -11.16
CA SER A 33 -5.39 3.48 -11.09
C SER A 33 -4.92 2.83 -12.39
N ALA A 34 -5.82 2.51 -13.32
CA ALA A 34 -5.45 2.07 -14.67
C ALA A 34 -4.76 3.17 -15.50
N GLN A 35 -4.82 4.43 -15.05
CA GLN A 35 -4.15 5.57 -15.66
C GLN A 35 -2.93 6.03 -14.87
N ALA A 36 -2.40 5.20 -13.97
CA ALA A 36 -1.20 5.51 -13.22
C ALA A 36 -0.03 5.79 -14.18
N LYS A 37 0.79 6.78 -13.83
CA LYS A 37 1.96 7.25 -14.60
C LYS A 37 3.27 7.07 -13.84
N ALA A 38 3.19 6.87 -12.53
CA ALA A 38 4.31 6.59 -11.66
C ALA A 38 4.25 5.14 -11.15
N PRO A 39 5.40 4.50 -10.86
CA PRO A 39 5.46 3.22 -10.19
C PRO A 39 4.66 3.20 -8.88
N VAL A 40 3.94 2.10 -8.61
CA VAL A 40 3.09 1.96 -7.40
C VAL A 40 3.41 0.69 -6.61
N GLN A 41 3.84 0.84 -5.36
CA GLN A 41 3.83 -0.24 -4.37
C GLN A 41 2.67 -0.03 -3.38
N ALA A 42 1.93 -1.09 -3.06
CA ALA A 42 0.79 -1.02 -2.14
C ALA A 42 0.77 -2.18 -1.14
N HIS A 43 0.32 -1.90 0.09
CA HIS A 43 0.37 -2.82 1.23
C HIS A 43 -0.99 -2.95 1.92
N PHE A 44 -1.47 -4.19 2.07
CA PHE A 44 -2.79 -4.51 2.63
C PHE A 44 -2.74 -5.68 3.62
N GLY A 45 -3.54 -5.63 4.67
CA GLY A 45 -3.73 -6.78 5.56
C GLY A 45 -4.78 -7.74 5.00
N GLU A 46 -4.58 -9.04 5.16
CA GLU A 46 -5.58 -10.05 4.76
C GLU A 46 -6.90 -9.91 5.54
N LEU A 47 -6.82 -9.53 6.81
CA LEU A 47 -7.97 -9.37 7.71
C LEU A 47 -8.52 -7.94 7.69
N ASP A 48 -8.14 -7.14 6.69
CA ASP A 48 -8.70 -5.81 6.48
C ASP A 48 -10.12 -5.92 5.90
N HIS A 49 -11.10 -5.41 6.64
CA HIS A 49 -12.53 -5.53 6.28
C HIS A 49 -13.15 -4.22 5.78
N PHE A 50 -12.34 -3.20 5.45
CA PHE A 50 -12.86 -1.95 4.87
C PHE A 50 -13.19 -2.14 3.37
N VAL A 51 -14.41 -2.62 3.12
CA VAL A 51 -14.92 -3.00 1.79
C VAL A 51 -14.79 -1.87 0.78
N GLY A 52 -14.19 -2.18 -0.37
CA GLY A 52 -13.97 -1.26 -1.48
C GLY A 52 -12.83 -0.27 -1.26
N PHE A 53 -12.14 -0.36 -0.12
CA PHE A 53 -11.09 0.59 0.25
C PHE A 53 -9.75 -0.08 0.53
N SER A 54 -9.72 -1.14 1.33
CA SER A 54 -8.47 -1.84 1.69
C SER A 54 -8.62 -3.34 1.94
N ASP A 55 -9.83 -3.89 1.72
CA ASP A 55 -10.02 -5.34 1.75
C ASP A 55 -9.29 -6.07 0.61
N VAL A 56 -9.13 -7.38 0.75
CA VAL A 56 -8.40 -8.24 -0.20
C VAL A 56 -8.97 -8.17 -1.62
N THR A 57 -10.30 -8.08 -1.79
CA THR A 57 -10.91 -7.99 -3.12
C THR A 57 -10.57 -6.66 -3.77
N ALA A 58 -10.61 -5.56 -3.01
CA ALA A 58 -10.19 -4.25 -3.50
C ALA A 58 -8.69 -4.21 -3.84
N ALA A 59 -7.83 -4.82 -3.01
CA ALA A 59 -6.39 -4.92 -3.26
C ALA A 59 -6.08 -5.68 -4.57
N LYS A 60 -6.73 -6.82 -4.80
CA LYS A 60 -6.58 -7.58 -6.05
C LYS A 60 -7.10 -6.81 -7.26
N ALA A 61 -8.21 -6.10 -7.11
CA ALA A 61 -8.74 -5.25 -8.18
C ALA A 61 -7.80 -4.07 -8.51
N LEU A 62 -7.12 -3.49 -7.51
CA LEU A 62 -6.07 -2.50 -7.72
C LEU A 62 -4.92 -3.09 -8.54
N GLU A 63 -4.46 -4.31 -8.20
CA GLU A 63 -3.36 -4.97 -8.92
C GLU A 63 -3.69 -5.13 -10.41
N GLU A 64 -4.88 -5.61 -10.75
CA GLU A 64 -5.33 -5.74 -12.14
C GLU A 64 -5.39 -4.40 -12.88
N LYS A 65 -5.81 -3.33 -12.20
CA LYS A 65 -5.77 -1.97 -12.78
C LYS A 65 -4.34 -1.49 -13.03
N LEU A 66 -3.43 -1.72 -12.09
CA LEU A 66 -2.04 -1.32 -12.23
C LEU A 66 -1.35 -2.12 -13.36
N LYS A 67 -1.68 -3.41 -13.55
CA LYS A 67 -1.27 -4.17 -14.74
C LYS A 67 -1.70 -3.49 -16.04
N ALA A 68 -2.95 -3.02 -16.11
CA ALA A 68 -3.47 -2.32 -17.29
C ALA A 68 -2.78 -0.97 -17.56
N SER A 69 -2.25 -0.29 -16.53
CA SER A 69 -1.52 0.96 -16.69
C SER A 69 -0.12 0.80 -17.31
N GLY A 70 0.46 -0.40 -17.20
CA GLY A 70 1.82 -0.69 -17.68
C GLY A 70 2.95 -0.12 -16.83
N VAL A 71 2.65 0.59 -15.72
CA VAL A 71 3.71 1.03 -14.80
C VAL A 71 4.24 -0.15 -13.98
N PRO A 72 5.51 -0.09 -13.52
CA PRO A 72 5.99 -1.01 -12.52
C PRO A 72 5.11 -0.96 -11.27
N HIS A 73 4.72 -2.12 -10.75
CA HIS A 73 3.86 -2.19 -9.60
C HIS A 73 4.08 -3.42 -8.74
N GLU A 74 3.77 -3.28 -7.46
CA GLU A 74 3.74 -4.38 -6.49
C GLU A 74 2.55 -4.20 -5.55
N VAL A 75 1.73 -5.23 -5.37
CA VAL A 75 0.63 -5.23 -4.40
C VAL A 75 0.86 -6.38 -3.41
N HIS A 76 1.10 -6.03 -2.16
CA HIS A 76 1.45 -6.96 -1.08
C HIS A 76 0.27 -7.15 -0.13
N ILE A 77 -0.11 -8.41 0.10
CA ILE A 77 -1.13 -8.79 1.08
C ILE A 77 -0.46 -9.59 2.21
N TYR A 78 -0.59 -9.11 3.44
CA TYR A 78 0.05 -9.69 4.63
C TYR A 78 -0.95 -10.57 5.38
N GLN A 79 -0.66 -11.88 5.42
CA GLN A 79 -1.50 -12.89 6.05
C GLN A 79 -1.71 -12.60 7.53
N GLY A 80 -2.92 -12.83 8.06
CA GLY A 80 -3.23 -12.62 9.48
C GLY A 80 -3.18 -11.17 10.00
N ASN A 81 -2.89 -10.19 9.14
CA ASN A 81 -2.76 -8.79 9.53
C ASN A 81 -4.02 -7.99 9.17
N GLY A 82 -4.40 -7.03 10.02
CA GLY A 82 -5.58 -6.18 9.85
C GLY A 82 -5.26 -4.81 9.26
N HIS A 83 -6.26 -3.92 9.25
CA HIS A 83 -6.07 -2.53 8.84
C HIS A 83 -5.04 -1.83 9.74
N SER A 84 -4.22 -0.94 9.18
CA SER A 84 -3.24 -0.14 9.92
C SER A 84 -2.19 -0.92 10.73
N PHE A 85 -1.87 -2.17 10.38
CA PHE A 85 -0.94 -3.02 11.15
C PHE A 85 0.48 -2.46 11.29
N LEU A 86 0.93 -1.61 10.37
CA LEU A 86 2.22 -0.92 10.48
C LEU A 86 2.24 0.17 11.57
N ASN A 87 1.10 0.58 12.12
CA ASN A 87 1.07 1.60 13.17
C ASN A 87 1.34 0.96 14.54
N ARG A 88 2.62 0.90 14.91
CA ARG A 88 3.13 0.35 16.17
C ARG A 88 3.23 1.38 17.31
N SER A 89 2.65 2.57 17.13
CA SER A 89 2.56 3.54 18.23
C SER A 89 1.63 3.00 19.34
N PRO A 90 1.87 3.35 20.62
CA PRO A 90 1.00 2.91 21.72
C PRO A 90 -0.49 3.21 21.49
N ASP A 91 -0.80 4.41 21.00
CA ASP A 91 -2.18 4.82 20.70
C ASP A 91 -2.77 4.07 19.50
N GLY A 92 -1.95 3.83 18.47
CA GLY A 92 -2.33 3.04 17.30
C GLY A 92 -2.73 1.62 17.69
N MET A 93 -1.84 0.93 18.41
CA MET A 93 -2.10 -0.43 18.90
C MET A 93 -3.34 -0.48 19.81
N LYS A 94 -3.46 0.45 20.75
CA LYS A 94 -4.65 0.54 21.63
C LYS A 94 -5.94 0.70 20.83
N ARG A 95 -5.94 1.58 19.81
CA ARG A 95 -7.11 1.80 18.96
C ARG A 95 -7.48 0.55 18.16
N ARG A 96 -6.50 -0.13 17.55
CA ARG A 96 -6.76 -1.37 16.81
C ARG A 96 -7.30 -2.48 17.69
N ASN A 97 -6.69 -2.68 18.87
CA ASN A 97 -7.18 -3.64 19.85
C ASN A 97 -8.63 -3.37 20.26
N SER A 98 -9.01 -2.09 20.44
CA SER A 98 -10.40 -1.72 20.75
C SER A 98 -11.39 -2.00 19.62
N MET A 99 -10.89 -2.18 18.39
CA MET A 99 -11.67 -2.53 17.20
C MET A 99 -11.61 -4.04 16.87
N GLY A 100 -11.05 -4.87 17.76
CA GLY A 100 -10.95 -6.32 17.57
C GLY A 100 -9.81 -6.77 16.65
N MET A 101 -8.94 -5.85 16.21
CA MET A 101 -7.74 -6.15 15.43
C MET A 101 -6.58 -6.35 16.41
N THR A 102 -6.37 -7.60 16.81
CA THR A 102 -5.35 -8.00 17.80
C THR A 102 -4.11 -8.60 17.15
N ASP A 103 -3.92 -8.38 15.84
CA ASP A 103 -2.74 -8.82 15.14
C ASP A 103 -1.48 -8.13 15.70
N ASP A 104 -0.47 -8.94 15.98
CA ASP A 104 0.80 -8.53 16.56
C ASP A 104 1.94 -9.27 15.85
N ASP A 105 2.27 -8.79 14.65
CA ASP A 105 3.18 -9.45 13.72
C ASP A 105 4.31 -8.49 13.33
N GLU A 106 5.34 -8.45 14.17
CA GLU A 106 6.52 -7.60 13.95
C GLU A 106 7.26 -7.98 12.66
N ALA A 107 7.21 -9.26 12.26
CA ALA A 107 7.86 -9.73 11.04
C ALA A 107 7.18 -9.18 9.78
N ALA A 108 5.84 -9.14 9.76
CA ALA A 108 5.11 -8.50 8.66
C ALA A 108 5.36 -7.00 8.58
N VAL A 109 5.48 -6.32 9.73
CA VAL A 109 5.80 -4.88 9.79
C VAL A 109 7.19 -4.61 9.23
N GLU A 110 8.20 -5.35 9.68
CA GLU A 110 9.58 -5.19 9.17
C GLU A 110 9.69 -5.53 7.68
N LEU A 111 8.98 -6.57 7.23
CA LEU A 111 8.92 -6.92 5.82
C LEU A 111 8.25 -5.82 4.97
N ALA A 112 7.17 -5.22 5.46
CA ALA A 112 6.52 -4.12 4.75
C ALA A 112 7.45 -2.90 4.65
N TRP A 113 8.19 -2.58 5.73
CA TRP A 113 9.15 -1.49 5.72
C TRP A 113 10.39 -1.77 4.87
N SER A 114 10.88 -3.00 4.81
CA SER A 114 12.01 -3.36 3.95
C SER A 114 11.64 -3.21 2.47
N ARG A 115 10.45 -3.68 2.08
CA ARG A 115 9.90 -3.50 0.73
C ARG A 115 9.75 -2.03 0.35
N PHE A 116 9.21 -1.22 1.25
CA PHE A 116 9.12 0.23 1.06
C PHE A 116 10.48 0.88 0.86
N ARG A 117 11.45 0.57 1.72
CA ARG A 117 12.81 1.12 1.62
C ARG A 117 13.46 0.71 0.29
N SER A 118 13.35 -0.56 -0.10
CA SER A 118 13.88 -1.05 -1.37
C SER A 118 13.24 -0.33 -2.57
N TRP A 119 11.91 -0.20 -2.57
CA TRP A 119 11.15 0.50 -3.61
C TRP A 119 11.60 1.96 -3.78
N MET A 120 11.62 2.71 -2.69
CA MET A 120 12.02 4.12 -2.72
C MET A 120 13.51 4.27 -3.07
N THR A 121 14.36 3.35 -2.60
CA THR A 121 15.78 3.33 -2.96
C THR A 121 15.96 3.17 -4.46
N HIS A 122 15.17 2.28 -5.07
CA HIS A 122 15.23 2.03 -6.50
C HIS A 122 14.80 3.24 -7.33
N TYR A 123 13.63 3.79 -7.05
CA TYR A 123 13.06 4.85 -7.90
C TYR A 123 13.59 6.26 -7.59
N LEU A 124 14.07 6.53 -6.38
CA LEU A 124 14.58 7.87 -6.04
C LEU A 124 16.10 8.02 -6.18
N TYR A 125 16.86 6.92 -6.05
CA TYR A 125 18.32 6.96 -6.12
C TYR A 125 18.90 6.15 -7.30
N GLY A 126 18.05 5.49 -8.09
CA GLY A 126 18.48 4.69 -9.24
C GLY A 126 19.29 3.45 -8.86
N LEU A 127 19.24 3.03 -7.60
CA LEU A 127 19.98 1.86 -7.10
C LEU A 127 19.20 0.57 -7.37
N PRO A 128 19.86 -0.57 -7.61
CA PRO A 128 19.14 -1.84 -7.78
C PRO A 128 18.42 -2.24 -6.50
N ALA A 129 17.19 -2.74 -6.63
CA ALA A 129 16.32 -3.17 -5.52
C ALA A 129 16.88 -4.35 -4.69
N SER A 130 17.98 -4.98 -5.14
CA SER A 130 18.55 -6.22 -4.61
C SER A 130 19.62 -6.06 -3.53
N ASN A 131 19.87 -4.85 -3.00
CA ASN A 131 21.01 -4.59 -2.11
C ASN A 131 20.65 -4.09 -0.69
N LEU A 132 19.45 -4.41 -0.18
CA LEU A 132 19.06 -4.12 1.21
C LEU A 132 18.39 -5.32 1.88
#